data_AF-A0A7X9ABC0-F1
#
_entry.id   AF-A0A7X9ABC0-F1
#
_cell.length_a   1.000
_cell.length_b   1.000
_cell.length_c   1.000
_cell.angle_alpha   90.00
_cell.angle_beta   90.00
_cell.angle_gamma   90.00
#
_symmetry.space_group_name_H-M   'P 1'
#
loop_
_entity.id
_entity.type
_entity.pdbx_description
1 polymer ?
#
loop_
_entity_poly.entity_id
_entity_poly.type
_entity_poly.pdbx_seq_one_letter_code
_entity_poly.pdbx_strand_id
1 'polypeptide(L)'
;MNIAVNTNSLRKNFSNAEMVELIKDVGATGIEWGLRGLDSIREDTREMAQRTRDAGLELVSFINGPKLHLTDEVLRYTEAVAAAGGKMLRVAHPWYAWDYNEA
;
A
#
# COMPACT_ATOMS: atom_id res chain seq x y z
N MET A 1 -4.32 -21.69 3.07
CA MET A 1 -4.90 -20.53 3.77
C MET A 1 -4.19 -19.30 3.22
N ASN A 2 -4.91 -18.35 2.62
CA ASN A 2 -4.27 -17.15 2.06
C ASN A 2 -4.04 -16.15 3.18
N ILE A 3 -2.78 -15.98 3.58
CA ILE A 3 -2.37 -15.00 4.60
C ILE A 3 -1.64 -13.88 3.88
N ALA A 4 -2.04 -12.64 4.18
CA ALA A 4 -1.37 -11.45 3.70
C ALA A 4 -0.78 -10.66 4.87
N VAL A 5 0.40 -10.09 4.66
CA VAL A 5 1.09 -9.28 5.68
C VAL A 5 1.00 -7.80 5.31
N ASN A 6 0.56 -6.99 6.27
CA ASN A 6 0.60 -5.53 6.19
C ASN A 6 2.00 -5.02 6.56
N THR A 7 2.60 -4.21 5.68
CA THR A 7 3.98 -3.74 5.85
C THR A 7 4.13 -2.48 6.72
N ASN A 8 3.05 -1.80 7.13
CA ASN A 8 3.14 -0.62 8.01
C ASN A 8 3.79 -0.96 9.36
N SER A 9 3.60 -2.17 9.86
CA SER A 9 4.21 -2.63 11.12
C SER A 9 5.71 -2.93 10.98
N LEU A 10 6.19 -3.13 9.76
CA LEU A 10 7.56 -3.57 9.46
C LEU A 10 8.46 -2.43 8.95
N ARG A 11 7.87 -1.44 8.25
CA ARG A 11 8.59 -0.36 7.56
C ARG A 11 9.52 0.52 8.41
N LYS A 12 9.41 0.46 9.74
CA LYS A 12 10.31 1.19 10.66
C LYS A 12 11.68 0.52 10.79
N ASN A 13 11.74 -0.80 10.59
CA ASN A 13 12.91 -1.61 10.90
C ASN A 13 13.47 -2.34 9.68
N PHE A 14 12.71 -2.41 8.58
CA PHE A 14 13.04 -3.22 7.41
C PHE A 14 12.84 -2.44 6.12
N SER A 15 13.75 -2.66 5.17
CA SER A 15 13.60 -2.25 3.77
C SER A 15 12.53 -3.08 3.05
N ASN A 16 12.11 -2.63 1.86
CA ASN A 16 11.15 -3.38 1.03
C ASN A 16 11.65 -4.79 0.69
N ALA A 17 12.95 -4.96 0.45
CA ALA A 17 13.52 -6.27 0.15
C ALA A 17 13.48 -7.20 1.38
N GLU A 18 13.91 -6.70 2.54
CA GLU A 18 13.89 -7.48 3.79
C GLU A 18 12.46 -7.84 4.21
N MET A 19 11.49 -6.94 4.01
CA MET A 19 10.08 -7.23 4.27
C MET A 19 9.56 -8.38 3.39
N VAL A 20 9.91 -8.39 2.09
CA VAL A 20 9.48 -9.46 1.18
C VAL A 20 10.08 -10.80 1.57
N GLU A 21 11.37 -10.86 1.91
CA GLU A 21 12.00 -12.10 2.38
C GLU A 21 11.39 -12.59 3.69
N LEU A 22 11.16 -11.70 4.67
CA LEU A 22 10.47 -12.05 5.91
C LEU A 22 9.07 -12.62 5.67
N ILE A 23 8.31 -12.03 4.75
CA ILE A 23 6.94 -12.48 4.40
C ILE A 23 6.96 -13.88 3.77
N LYS A 24 7.95 -14.16 2.92
CA LYS A 24 8.15 -15.50 2.36
C LYS A 24 8.51 -16.52 3.43
N ASP A 25 9.42 -16.16 4.34
CA ASP A 25 9.90 -17.05 5.40
C ASP A 25 8.79 -17.48 6.37
N VAL A 26 7.81 -16.61 6.63
CA VAL A 26 6.64 -16.95 7.47
C VAL A 26 5.55 -17.72 6.72
N GLY A 27 5.75 -18.02 5.44
CA GLY A 27 4.81 -18.79 4.61
C GLY A 27 3.55 -18.02 4.21
N ALA A 28 3.58 -16.68 4.24
CA ALA A 28 2.48 -15.88 3.74
C ALA A 28 2.44 -15.89 2.20
N THR A 29 1.24 -15.74 1.64
CA THR A 29 1.01 -15.82 0.20
C THR A 29 0.69 -14.46 -0.42
N GLY A 30 0.52 -13.42 0.40
CA GLY A 30 0.15 -12.10 -0.07
C GLY A 30 0.76 -10.97 0.76
N ILE A 31 0.63 -9.76 0.22
CA ILE A 31 1.20 -8.56 0.82
C ILE A 31 0.28 -7.36 0.64
N GLU A 32 0.19 -6.56 1.69
CA GLU A 32 -0.45 -5.23 1.69
C GLU A 32 0.62 -4.16 1.94
N TRP A 33 0.80 -3.27 0.97
CA TRP A 33 1.88 -2.29 0.98
C TRP A 33 1.45 -0.93 1.57
N GLY A 34 2.21 -0.44 2.54
CA GLY A 34 2.07 0.91 3.07
C GLY A 34 2.67 1.97 2.15
N LEU A 35 1.83 2.90 1.69
CA LEU A 35 2.23 4.05 0.88
C LEU A 35 2.86 5.15 1.73
N ARG A 36 3.76 5.94 1.13
CA ARG A 36 4.57 6.97 1.79
C ARG A 36 4.08 8.39 1.57
N GLY A 37 3.50 8.69 0.41
CA GLY A 37 3.05 10.03 0.08
C GLY A 37 2.77 10.20 -1.41
N LEU A 38 2.19 11.35 -1.77
CA LEU A 38 1.77 11.64 -3.14
C LEU A 38 2.95 11.88 -4.09
N ASP A 39 4.08 12.38 -3.58
CA ASP A 39 5.27 12.71 -4.38
C ASP A 39 5.96 11.48 -4.96
N SER A 40 5.93 10.36 -4.23
CA SER A 40 6.57 9.10 -4.62
C SER A 40 5.59 8.03 -5.09
N ILE A 41 4.27 8.30 -5.08
CA ILE A 41 3.23 7.27 -5.19
C ILE A 41 3.38 6.37 -6.42
N ARG A 42 3.72 6.93 -7.58
CA ARG A 42 3.86 6.18 -8.84
C ARG A 42 5.09 5.29 -8.84
N GLU A 43 6.19 5.77 -8.29
CA GLU A 43 7.42 4.99 -8.21
C GLU A 43 7.28 3.88 -7.17
N ASP A 44 6.75 4.22 -5.98
CA ASP A 44 6.50 3.29 -4.89
C ASP A 44 5.57 2.15 -5.32
N THR A 45 4.41 2.44 -5.91
CA THR A 45 3.46 1.38 -6.30
C THR A 45 4.04 0.47 -7.38
N ARG A 46 4.80 1.02 -8.32
CA ARG A 46 5.49 0.25 -9.37
C ARG A 46 6.55 -0.67 -8.78
N GLU A 47 7.44 -0.14 -7.94
CA GLU A 47 8.51 -0.91 -7.30
C GLU A 47 7.92 -2.03 -6.42
N MET A 48 6.97 -1.67 -5.55
CA MET A 48 6.33 -2.59 -4.63
C MET A 48 5.59 -3.72 -5.37
N ALA A 49 4.83 -3.38 -6.41
CA ALA A 49 4.15 -4.39 -7.23
C ALA A 49 5.13 -5.30 -7.97
N GLN A 50 6.24 -4.75 -8.47
CA GLN A 50 7.26 -5.56 -9.14
C GLN A 50 7.90 -6.56 -8.15
N ARG A 51 8.31 -6.09 -6.97
CA ARG A 51 8.87 -6.97 -5.93
C ARG A 51 7.91 -8.06 -5.49
N THR A 52 6.63 -7.72 -5.34
CA THR A 52 5.58 -8.70 -5.02
C THR A 52 5.50 -9.80 -6.08
N ARG A 53 5.51 -9.43 -7.36
CA ARG A 53 5.47 -10.39 -8.48
C ARG A 53 6.73 -11.24 -8.55
N ASP A 54 7.91 -10.63 -8.41
CA ASP A 54 9.19 -11.33 -8.45
C ASP A 54 9.32 -12.35 -7.31
N ALA A 55 8.68 -12.07 -6.18
CA ALA A 55 8.61 -12.97 -5.03
C ALA A 55 7.55 -14.08 -5.15
N GLY A 56 6.75 -14.11 -6.22
CA GLY A 56 5.62 -15.03 -6.37
C GLY A 56 4.48 -14.79 -5.36
N LEU A 57 4.41 -13.60 -4.78
CA LEU A 57 3.38 -13.22 -3.81
C LEU A 57 2.19 -12.57 -4.51
N GLU A 58 1.03 -12.62 -3.87
CA GLU A 58 -0.17 -11.89 -4.29
C GLU A 58 -0.11 -10.43 -3.80
N LEU A 59 -0.25 -9.48 -4.73
CA LEU A 59 -0.48 -8.07 -4.39
C LEU A 59 -1.94 -7.89 -3.96
N VAL A 60 -2.20 -7.85 -2.66
CA VAL A 60 -3.56 -7.79 -2.12
C VAL A 60 -4.09 -6.36 -2.15
N SER A 61 -3.32 -5.42 -1.60
CA SER A 61 -3.79 -4.04 -1.41
C SER A 61 -2.64 -3.07 -1.18
N PHE A 62 -2.95 -1.79 -1.31
CA PHE A 62 -2.15 -0.70 -0.78
C PHE A 62 -2.90 -0.02 0.37
N ILE A 63 -2.18 0.52 1.36
CA ILE A 63 -2.74 1.23 2.53
C ILE A 63 -2.06 2.58 2.73
N ASN A 64 -2.71 3.46 3.49
CA ASN A 64 -2.36 4.86 3.71
C ASN A 64 -2.70 5.76 2.50
N GLY A 65 -3.80 5.46 1.81
CA GLY A 65 -4.41 6.44 0.91
C GLY A 65 -4.83 7.72 1.67
N PRO A 66 -5.01 8.84 0.95
CA PRO A 66 -5.42 10.12 1.54
C PRO A 66 -6.84 10.03 2.13
N LYS A 67 -7.23 11.07 2.88
CA LYS A 67 -8.58 11.18 3.45
C LYS A 67 -9.62 11.25 2.32
N LEU A 68 -10.82 10.71 2.57
CA LEU A 68 -11.87 10.58 1.54
C LEU A 68 -12.33 11.91 0.92
N HIS A 69 -12.23 13.02 1.65
CA HIS A 69 -12.63 14.33 1.17
C HIS A 69 -11.61 15.01 0.25
N LEU A 70 -10.37 14.52 0.20
CA LEU A 70 -9.32 15.02 -0.68
C LEU A 70 -9.46 14.35 -2.05
N THR A 71 -10.55 14.65 -2.77
CA THR A 71 -10.97 13.93 -3.98
C THR A 71 -9.87 13.85 -5.05
N ASP A 72 -9.11 14.93 -5.23
CA ASP A 72 -8.03 14.99 -6.23
C ASP A 72 -6.84 14.11 -5.84
N GLU A 73 -6.48 14.08 -4.56
CA GLU A 73 -5.43 13.19 -4.07
C GLU A 73 -5.87 11.74 -4.12
N VAL A 74 -7.11 11.43 -3.70
CA VAL A 74 -7.68 10.08 -3.77
C VAL A 74 -7.66 9.57 -5.21
N LEU A 75 -8.00 10.41 -6.19
CA LEU A 75 -7.95 10.05 -7.60
C LEU A 75 -6.52 9.67 -8.03
N ARG A 76 -5.53 10.52 -7.72
CA ARG A 76 -4.12 10.27 -8.07
C ARG A 76 -3.57 8.99 -7.43
N TYR A 77 -3.95 8.70 -6.19
CA TYR A 77 -3.59 7.43 -5.54
C TYR A 77 -4.26 6.24 -6.21
N THR A 78 -5.55 6.35 -6.52
CA THR A 78 -6.33 5.26 -7.15
C THR A 78 -5.77 4.93 -8.53
N GLU A 79 -5.41 5.93 -9.34
CA GLU A 79 -4.76 5.74 -10.63
C GLU A 79 -3.41 5.02 -10.51
N ALA A 80 -2.58 5.42 -9.54
CA ALA A 80 -1.27 4.79 -9.32
C ALA A 80 -1.39 3.34 -8.82
N VAL A 81 -2.38 3.04 -7.98
CA VAL A 81 -2.69 1.68 -7.51
C VAL A 81 -3.22 0.82 -8.66
N ALA A 82 -4.15 1.34 -9.46
CA ALA A 82 -4.71 0.65 -10.61
C ALA A 82 -3.62 0.31 -11.65
N ALA A 83 -2.73 1.27 -11.95
CA ALA A 83 -1.61 1.07 -12.88
C ALA A 83 -0.62 0.00 -12.38
N ALA A 84 -0.47 -0.17 -11.06
CA ALA A 84 0.37 -1.18 -10.46
C ALA A 84 -0.30 -2.58 -10.37
N GLY A 85 -1.60 -2.67 -10.67
CA GLY A 85 -2.38 -3.89 -10.55
C GLY A 85 -2.82 -4.23 -9.13
N GLY A 86 -2.87 -3.23 -8.22
CA GLY A 86 -3.40 -3.43 -6.88
C GLY A 86 -4.92 -3.65 -6.91
N LYS A 87 -5.42 -4.57 -6.08
CA LYS A 87 -6.86 -4.90 -6.05
C LYS A 87 -7.68 -3.94 -5.20
N MET A 88 -7.04 -3.25 -4.26
CA MET A 88 -7.69 -2.37 -3.31
C MET A 88 -6.74 -1.28 -2.82
N LEU A 89 -7.29 -0.08 -2.59
CA LEU A 89 -6.64 1.02 -1.87
C LEU A 89 -7.40 1.25 -0.55
N ARG A 90 -6.70 1.11 0.58
CA ARG A 90 -7.21 1.45 1.90
C ARG A 90 -6.80 2.86 2.30
N VAL A 91 -7.80 3.69 2.55
CA VAL A 91 -7.61 5.07 3.05
C VAL A 91 -7.16 5.07 4.51
N ALA A 92 -6.32 6.04 4.86
CA ALA A 92 -5.88 6.23 6.23
C ALA A 92 -7.06 6.56 7.15
N HIS A 93 -7.00 6.09 8.40
CA HIS A 93 -7.85 6.64 9.45
C HIS A 93 -7.49 8.13 9.62
N PRO A 94 -8.46 9.02 9.88
CA PRO A 94 -9.88 8.76 10.16
C PRO A 94 -10.79 8.65 8.93
N TRP A 95 -11.77 7.74 9.00
CA TRP A 95 -12.77 7.50 7.96
C TRP A 95 -13.98 8.43 8.08
N TYR A 96 -13.75 9.72 8.34
CA TYR A 96 -14.81 10.73 8.30
C TYR A 96 -14.88 11.40 6.93
N ALA A 97 -16.07 11.86 6.57
CA ALA A 97 -16.32 12.52 5.30
C ALA A 97 -15.77 13.96 5.25
N TRP A 98 -15.46 14.59 6.40
CA TRP A 98 -14.96 15.97 6.47
C TRP A 98 -14.35 16.28 7.85
N ASP A 99 -13.32 17.13 7.91
CA ASP A 99 -12.77 17.70 9.15
C ASP A 99 -12.92 19.23 9.13
N TYR A 100 -13.80 19.76 9.99
CA TYR A 100 -14.04 21.21 10.04
C TYR A 100 -12.88 22.01 10.67
N ASN A 101 -11.86 21.35 11.23
CA ASN A 101 -10.67 22.02 11.76
C ASN A 101 -9.60 22.29 10.68
N GLU A 102 -9.73 21.67 9.50
CA GLU A 102 -8.80 21.83 8.37
C GLU A 102 -9.34 22.77 7.26
N ALA A 103 -10.50 23.41 7.50
CA ALA A 103 -11.16 24.33 6.56
C ALA A 103 -10.62 25.76 6.62
#